data_AF-A0A3G2HWP2-F1
#
_entry.id   AF-A0A3G2HWP2-F1
#
_cell.length_a   1.000
_cell.length_b   1.000
_cell.length_c   1.000
_cell.angle_alpha   90.00
_cell.angle_beta   90.00
_cell.angle_gamma   90.00
#
_symmetry.space_group_name_H-M   'P 1'
#
loop_
_entity.id
_entity.type
_entity.pdbx_description
1 polymer ?
#
loop_
_entity_poly.entity_id
_entity_poly.type
_entity_poly.pdbx_seq_one_letter_code
_entity_poly.pdbx_strand_id
1 'polypeptide(L)'
;MKSTGIQAKLGFDGYENISQMLFKRGPMRKAFRDAGRMVAKASRKKIAKRGNGGGYPNRQTGRMAKSIKVRLGSGGFYAKVQHQMPTPASKWNADPRKQGFYPAFLHYGTKRGLRSRGNWIADALAEQEGAVMQRLRASLNEALK
;
A
#
# COMPACT_ATOMS: atom_id res chain seq x y z
N MET A 1 14.35 -3.61 -8.76
CA MET A 1 13.26 -4.61 -8.64
C MET A 1 11.99 -4.05 -9.27
N LYS A 2 11.57 -4.55 -10.43
CA LYS A 2 10.31 -4.15 -11.09
C LYS A 2 9.13 -4.65 -10.25
N SER A 3 8.23 -3.76 -9.86
CA SER A 3 7.06 -4.09 -9.02
C SER A 3 5.90 -4.54 -9.90
N THR A 4 5.72 -5.85 -10.03
CA THR A 4 4.56 -6.46 -10.69
C THR A 4 3.44 -6.64 -9.66
N GLY A 5 2.59 -5.63 -9.45
CA GLY A 5 1.46 -5.72 -8.52
C GLY A 5 0.76 -4.38 -8.23
N ILE A 6 -0.40 -4.46 -7.57
CA ILE A 6 -1.16 -3.29 -7.08
C ILE A 6 -0.26 -2.45 -6.17
N GLN A 7 -0.03 -1.21 -6.58
CA GLN A 7 0.79 -0.27 -5.85
C GLN A 7 0.15 1.11 -5.89
N ALA A 8 -0.09 1.67 -4.71
CA ALA A 8 -0.32 3.09 -4.55
C ALA A 8 0.96 3.71 -3.96
N LYS A 9 1.47 4.77 -4.61
CA LYS A 9 2.56 5.60 -4.10
C LYS A 9 1.97 6.97 -3.79
N LEU A 10 2.19 7.46 -2.58
CA LEU A 10 1.93 8.85 -2.22
C LEU A 10 3.26 9.45 -1.76
N GLY A 11 3.72 10.48 -2.47
CA GLY A 11 4.96 11.19 -2.20
C GLY A 11 4.77 12.68 -2.45
N PHE A 12 5.67 13.47 -1.87
CA PHE A 12 5.83 14.88 -2.16
C PHE A 12 6.79 15.02 -3.34
N ASP A 13 6.50 15.88 -4.33
CA ASP A 13 7.47 16.27 -5.37
C ASP A 13 8.30 17.48 -4.87
N GLY A 14 9.62 17.48 -5.09
CA GLY A 14 10.51 18.62 -4.75
C GLY A 14 11.40 18.49 -3.50
N TYR A 15 11.51 17.30 -2.88
CA TYR A 15 12.32 17.11 -1.65
C TYR A 15 13.84 17.04 -1.88
N GLU A 16 14.31 17.01 -3.13
CA GLU A 16 15.73 16.80 -3.44
C GLU A 16 16.62 18.00 -3.09
N ASN A 17 16.03 19.21 -2.97
CA ASN A 17 16.75 20.47 -2.71
C ASN A 17 16.43 21.13 -1.35
N ILE A 18 15.67 20.48 -0.46
CA ILE A 18 15.39 21.05 0.87
C ILE A 18 16.65 20.88 1.74
N SER A 19 17.34 21.99 2.01
CA SER A 19 18.54 22.02 2.85
C SER A 19 18.29 21.29 4.16
N GLN A 20 19.15 20.30 4.46
CA GLN A 20 19.03 19.40 5.62
C GLN A 20 19.07 20.15 6.97
N MET A 21 19.46 21.43 6.95
CA MET A 21 19.65 22.27 8.14
C MET A 21 18.34 22.78 8.77
N LEU A 22 17.21 22.80 8.03
CA LEU A 22 15.92 23.32 8.53
C LEU A 22 14.82 22.25 8.61
N PHE A 23 15.08 21.01 8.20
CA PHE A 23 14.02 19.99 8.05
C PHE A 23 14.22 18.78 8.96
N LYS A 24 13.33 18.63 9.96
CA LYS A 24 13.33 17.46 10.85
C LYS A 24 12.76 16.23 10.13
N ARG A 25 13.63 15.30 9.72
CA ARG A 25 13.24 14.04 9.03
C ARG A 25 12.39 13.10 9.89
N GLY A 26 12.56 13.12 11.21
CA GLY A 26 11.87 12.22 12.14
C GLY A 26 10.34 12.39 12.12
N PRO A 27 9.82 13.59 12.41
CA PRO A 27 8.39 13.91 12.34
C PRO A 27 7.76 13.55 10.99
N MET A 28 8.43 13.90 9.89
CA MET A 28 7.91 13.60 8.54
C MET A 28 7.82 12.09 8.26
N ARG A 29 8.86 11.31 8.64
CA ARG A 29 8.85 9.84 8.51
C ARG A 29 7.73 9.20 9.31
N LYS A 30 7.44 9.74 10.50
CA LYS A 30 6.33 9.30 11.34
C LYS A 30 4.99 9.58 10.66
N ALA A 31 4.82 10.78 10.11
CA ALA A 31 3.60 11.16 9.40
C ALA A 31 3.33 10.30 8.16
N PHE A 32 4.34 10.07 7.31
CA PHE A 32 4.20 9.15 6.16
C PHE A 32 3.87 7.73 6.60
N ARG A 33 4.48 7.25 7.69
CA ARG A 33 4.19 5.91 8.23
C ARG A 33 2.75 5.81 8.71
N ASP A 34 2.26 6.84 9.39
CA ASP A 34 0.88 6.91 9.89
C ASP A 34 -0.12 6.98 8.73
N ALA A 35 0.13 7.85 7.74
CA ALA A 35 -0.66 7.93 6.52
C ALA A 35 -0.74 6.57 5.79
N GLY A 36 0.39 5.90 5.60
CA GLY A 36 0.42 4.57 5.00
C GLY A 36 -0.35 3.53 5.83
N ARG A 37 -0.31 3.62 7.18
CA ARG A 37 -1.09 2.75 8.07
C ARG A 37 -2.59 3.00 7.96
N MET A 38 -3.03 4.24 7.79
CA MET A 38 -4.43 4.60 7.56
C MET A 38 -4.96 3.95 6.28
N VAL A 39 -4.24 4.14 5.17
CA VAL A 39 -4.58 3.54 3.86
C VAL A 39 -4.58 2.01 3.96
N ALA A 40 -3.59 1.42 4.62
CA ALA A 40 -3.54 -0.03 4.82
C ALA A 40 -4.72 -0.54 5.66
N LYS A 41 -5.15 0.18 6.70
CA LYS A 41 -6.33 -0.18 7.52
C LYS A 41 -7.62 -0.10 6.69
N ALA A 42 -7.80 0.96 5.92
CA ALA A 42 -8.94 1.13 5.02
C ALA A 42 -8.98 0.02 3.94
N SER A 43 -7.84 -0.26 3.31
CA SER A 43 -7.68 -1.34 2.32
C SER A 43 -8.06 -2.70 2.91
N ARG A 44 -7.58 -3.02 4.12
CA ARG A 44 -7.93 -4.26 4.82
C ARG A 44 -9.43 -4.35 5.12
N LYS A 45 -10.07 -3.24 5.49
CA LYS A 45 -11.52 -3.19 5.76
C LYS A 45 -12.33 -3.51 4.51
N LYS A 46 -11.93 -3.01 3.34
CA LYS A 46 -12.59 -3.32 2.05
C LYS A 46 -12.62 -4.82 1.76
N ILE A 47 -11.49 -5.50 1.90
CA ILE A 47 -11.38 -6.95 1.63
C ILE A 47 -11.76 -7.86 2.81
N ALA A 48 -12.04 -7.29 3.99
CA ALA A 48 -12.45 -8.05 5.17
C ALA A 48 -13.95 -8.37 5.18
N LYS A 49 -14.75 -7.69 4.36
CA LYS A 49 -16.18 -7.92 4.25
C LYS A 49 -16.45 -9.36 3.74
N ARG A 50 -17.45 -10.01 4.33
CA ARG A 50 -18.02 -11.28 3.83
C ARG A 50 -19.24 -10.92 2.98
N GLY A 51 -19.35 -11.46 1.76
CA GLY A 51 -20.44 -11.15 0.81
C GLY A 51 -19.96 -10.39 -0.44
N ASN A 52 -20.87 -10.02 -1.35
CA ASN A 52 -20.55 -9.39 -2.63
C ASN A 52 -20.03 -7.94 -2.44
N GLY A 53 -18.75 -7.82 -2.10
CA GLY A 53 -18.10 -6.57 -1.70
C GLY A 53 -17.75 -5.66 -2.87
N GLY A 54 -18.73 -5.23 -3.67
CA GLY A 54 -18.57 -4.16 -4.66
C GLY A 54 -17.46 -4.40 -5.70
N GLY A 55 -17.23 -5.65 -6.11
CA GLY A 55 -16.20 -6.00 -7.08
C GLY A 55 -14.82 -6.33 -6.49
N TYR A 56 -14.67 -6.29 -5.16
CA TYR A 56 -13.46 -6.73 -4.47
C TYR A 56 -13.48 -8.23 -4.13
N PRO A 57 -12.32 -8.86 -3.90
CA PRO A 57 -12.25 -10.23 -3.43
C PRO A 57 -12.82 -10.40 -2.02
N ASN A 58 -13.57 -11.48 -1.82
CA ASN A 58 -14.23 -11.79 -0.56
C ASN A 58 -13.27 -12.41 0.46
N ARG A 59 -13.53 -12.18 1.75
CA ARG A 59 -12.72 -12.76 2.83
C ARG A 59 -12.98 -14.27 2.98
N GLN A 60 -12.00 -15.09 2.60
CA GLN A 60 -11.94 -16.51 2.96
C GLN A 60 -11.14 -16.73 4.25
N THR A 61 -9.80 -16.68 4.18
CA THR A 61 -8.89 -16.97 5.31
C THR A 61 -8.33 -15.71 5.98
N GLY A 62 -8.50 -14.54 5.37
CA GLY A 62 -7.91 -13.27 5.83
C GLY A 62 -6.41 -13.11 5.56
N ARG A 63 -5.74 -14.11 4.96
CA ARG A 63 -4.30 -14.05 4.61
C ARG A 63 -3.98 -12.86 3.70
N MET A 64 -4.88 -12.53 2.79
CA MET A 64 -4.74 -11.39 1.87
C MET A 64 -4.78 -10.04 2.60
N ALA A 65 -5.62 -9.89 3.63
CA ALA A 65 -5.62 -8.68 4.46
C ALA A 65 -4.32 -8.56 5.27
N LYS A 66 -3.82 -9.68 5.79
CA LYS A 66 -2.56 -9.73 6.55
C LYS A 66 -1.34 -9.43 5.67
N SER A 67 -1.40 -9.70 4.37
CA SER A 67 -0.30 -9.40 3.44
C SER A 67 -0.19 -7.93 3.06
N ILE A 68 -1.21 -7.09 3.29
CA ILE A 68 -1.09 -5.64 3.07
C ILE A 68 -0.11 -5.05 4.08
N LYS A 69 0.98 -4.45 3.60
CA LYS A 69 2.05 -3.88 4.42
C LYS A 69 2.43 -2.49 3.94
N VAL A 70 2.96 -1.71 4.86
CA VAL A 70 3.43 -0.34 4.64
C VAL A 70 4.95 -0.35 4.68
N ARG A 71 5.59 0.24 3.66
CA ARG A 71 7.04 0.45 3.62
C ARG A 71 7.32 1.91 3.32
N LEU A 72 8.29 2.49 4.00
CA LEU A 72 8.77 3.83 3.67
C LEU A 72 9.85 3.73 2.58
N GLY A 73 9.98 4.79 1.77
CA GLY A 73 11.10 4.96 0.85
C GLY A 73 12.44 5.15 1.54
N SER A 74 13.55 5.01 0.80
CA SER A 74 14.92 5.24 1.29
C SER A 74 15.09 6.64 1.90
N GLY A 75 14.47 7.66 1.31
CA GLY A 75 14.44 9.03 1.87
C GLY A 75 13.42 9.27 2.97
N GLY A 76 12.43 8.37 3.15
CA GLY A 76 11.36 8.55 4.13
C GLY A 76 10.28 9.56 3.74
N PHE A 77 10.31 10.08 2.50
CA PHE A 77 9.40 11.09 1.95
C PHE A 77 8.21 10.51 1.16
N TYR A 78 8.05 9.19 1.20
CA TYR A 78 6.86 8.55 0.65
C TYR A 78 6.57 7.27 1.42
N ALA A 79 5.29 6.90 1.44
CA ALA A 79 4.82 5.63 1.95
C ALA A 79 4.30 4.78 0.80
N LYS A 80 4.77 3.54 0.75
CA LYS A 80 4.35 2.52 -0.20
C LYS A 80 3.44 1.53 0.52
N VAL A 81 2.18 1.46 0.09
CA VAL A 81 1.21 0.45 0.54
C VAL A 81 1.05 -0.57 -0.57
N GLN A 82 1.34 -1.83 -0.25
CA GLN A 82 1.25 -2.93 -1.20
C GLN A 82 0.99 -4.24 -0.47
N HIS A 83 0.56 -5.26 -1.21
CA HIS A 83 0.69 -6.62 -0.74
C HIS A 83 2.16 -7.02 -0.70
N GLN A 84 2.63 -7.50 0.45
CA GLN A 84 3.92 -8.15 0.58
C GLN A 84 3.81 -9.55 -0.03
N MET A 85 4.67 -9.85 -0.99
CA MET A 85 4.85 -11.19 -1.50
C MET A 85 5.33 -12.11 -0.37
N PRO A 86 4.63 -13.23 -0.10
CA PRO A 86 5.07 -14.20 0.92
C PRO A 86 6.43 -14.81 0.59
N THR A 87 6.70 -14.96 -0.71
CA THR A 87 7.89 -15.60 -1.24
C THR A 87 8.46 -14.67 -2.33
N PRO A 88 9.77 -14.33 -2.32
CA PRO A 88 10.36 -13.58 -3.42
C PRO A 88 10.15 -14.34 -4.74
N ALA A 89 9.95 -13.63 -5.86
CA ALA A 89 9.71 -14.26 -7.16
C ALA A 89 10.79 -15.29 -7.56
N SER A 90 12.04 -15.06 -7.13
CA SER A 90 13.17 -15.99 -7.33
C SER A 90 13.00 -17.33 -6.60
N LYS A 91 12.17 -17.40 -5.56
CA LYS A 91 11.89 -18.60 -4.76
C LYS A 91 10.52 -19.21 -5.07
N TRP A 92 9.87 -18.81 -6.17
CA TRP A 92 8.55 -19.32 -6.54
C TRP A 92 8.53 -20.83 -6.78
N ASN A 93 9.59 -21.37 -7.41
CA ASN A 93 9.74 -22.82 -7.61
C ASN A 93 9.97 -23.58 -6.28
N ALA A 94 10.42 -22.88 -5.25
CA ALA A 94 10.65 -23.40 -3.90
C ALA A 94 9.47 -23.13 -2.94
N ASP A 95 8.42 -22.45 -3.38
CA ASP A 95 7.20 -22.33 -2.59
C ASP A 95 6.52 -23.70 -2.57
N PRO A 96 6.36 -24.36 -1.40
CA PRO A 96 5.79 -25.70 -1.33
C PRO A 96 4.37 -25.79 -1.91
N ARG A 97 3.70 -24.65 -2.12
CA ARG A 97 2.36 -24.60 -2.70
C ARG A 97 2.35 -24.39 -4.21
N LYS A 98 3.46 -23.97 -4.85
CA LYS A 98 3.54 -23.51 -6.27
C LYS A 98 2.43 -22.54 -6.70
N GLN A 99 1.71 -21.99 -5.72
CA GLN A 99 0.54 -21.15 -5.89
C GLN A 99 1.04 -19.74 -5.89
N GLY A 100 0.98 -19.12 -7.06
CA GLY A 100 1.52 -17.79 -7.23
C GLY A 100 0.96 -16.69 -6.35
N PHE A 101 1.46 -15.47 -6.53
CA PHE A 101 1.02 -14.31 -5.77
C PHE A 101 -0.44 -13.94 -6.06
N TYR A 102 -1.35 -14.56 -5.31
CA TYR A 102 -2.80 -14.48 -5.44
C TYR A 102 -3.39 -13.07 -5.67
N PRO A 103 -2.91 -11.99 -4.99
CA PRO A 103 -3.41 -10.65 -5.23
C PRO A 103 -3.23 -10.12 -6.66
N ALA A 104 -2.16 -10.52 -7.36
CA ALA A 104 -1.92 -10.09 -8.74
C ALA A 104 -2.92 -10.74 -9.71
N PHE A 105 -3.22 -12.03 -9.52
CA PHE A 105 -4.21 -12.74 -10.34
C PHE A 105 -5.63 -12.20 -10.13
N LEU A 106 -5.95 -11.72 -8.94
CA LEU A 106 -7.24 -11.07 -8.68
C LEU A 106 -7.33 -9.73 -9.41
N HIS A 107 -6.28 -8.93 -9.43
CA HIS A 107 -6.32 -7.63 -10.09
C HIS A 107 -6.35 -7.74 -11.62
N TYR A 108 -5.46 -8.54 -12.20
CA TYR A 108 -5.36 -8.65 -13.66
C TYR A 108 -6.35 -9.66 -14.25
N GLY A 109 -6.96 -10.51 -13.43
CA GLY A 109 -7.70 -11.66 -13.90
C GLY A 109 -6.79 -12.73 -14.51
N THR A 110 -7.37 -13.81 -15.02
CA THR A 110 -6.63 -14.86 -15.74
C THR A 110 -7.40 -15.34 -16.96
N LYS A 111 -6.67 -15.82 -17.97
CA LYS A 111 -7.25 -16.50 -19.15
C LYS A 111 -8.05 -17.76 -18.79
N ARG A 112 -7.88 -18.30 -17.56
CA ARG A 112 -8.57 -19.50 -17.06
C ARG A 112 -9.90 -19.19 -16.34
N GLY A 113 -10.47 -18.00 -16.57
CA GLY A 113 -11.83 -17.66 -16.11
C GLY A 113 -11.93 -16.85 -14.81
N LEU A 114 -10.80 -16.45 -14.19
CA LEU A 114 -10.84 -15.49 -13.07
C LEU A 114 -11.04 -14.09 -13.63
N ARG A 115 -12.20 -13.48 -13.35
CA ARG A 115 -12.47 -12.08 -13.67
C ARG A 115 -11.57 -11.15 -12.84
N SER A 116 -11.11 -10.07 -13.48
CA SER A 116 -10.40 -8.97 -12.82
C SER A 116 -11.26 -8.36 -11.71
N ARG A 117 -10.60 -7.97 -10.61
CA ARG A 117 -11.19 -7.34 -9.43
C ARG A 117 -10.65 -5.93 -9.27
N GLY A 118 -11.47 -5.08 -8.65
CA GLY A 118 -11.13 -3.67 -8.39
C GLY A 118 -9.87 -3.50 -7.54
N ASN A 119 -9.24 -2.33 -7.63
CA ASN A 119 -8.02 -2.02 -6.90
C ASN A 119 -8.35 -1.45 -5.51
N TRP A 120 -8.56 -2.34 -4.54
CA TRP A 120 -8.95 -1.95 -3.17
C TRP A 120 -7.90 -1.10 -2.43
N ILE A 121 -6.64 -1.05 -2.87
CA ILE A 121 -5.61 -0.20 -2.26
C ILE A 121 -5.68 1.21 -2.83
N ALA A 122 -5.83 1.35 -4.15
CA ALA A 122 -5.99 2.65 -4.79
C ALA A 122 -7.29 3.32 -4.35
N ASP A 123 -8.40 2.57 -4.34
CA ASP A 123 -9.70 3.10 -3.91
C ASP A 123 -9.67 3.51 -2.44
N ALA A 124 -8.96 2.76 -1.60
CA ALA A 124 -8.76 3.14 -0.20
C ALA A 124 -7.87 4.37 -0.03
N LEU A 125 -6.93 4.63 -0.95
CA LEU A 125 -6.14 5.84 -0.94
C LEU A 125 -7.01 7.04 -1.33
N ALA A 126 -7.79 6.92 -2.40
CA ALA A 126 -8.70 7.97 -2.85
C ALA A 126 -9.70 8.37 -1.75
N GLU A 127 -10.30 7.38 -1.06
CA GLU A 127 -11.19 7.63 0.08
C GLU A 127 -10.50 8.31 1.28
N GLN A 128 -9.20 8.09 1.47
CA GLN A 128 -8.45 8.60 2.62
C GLN A 128 -7.60 9.83 2.27
N GLU A 129 -7.67 10.33 1.04
CA GLU A 129 -6.79 11.38 0.54
C GLU A 129 -6.85 12.63 1.41
N GLY A 130 -8.06 13.11 1.71
CA GLY A 130 -8.25 14.29 2.57
C GLY A 130 -7.62 14.12 3.95
N ALA A 131 -7.85 12.99 4.61
CA ALA A 131 -7.31 12.70 5.94
C ALA A 131 -5.78 12.53 5.93
N VAL A 132 -5.25 11.90 4.87
CA VAL A 132 -3.80 11.76 4.68
C VAL A 132 -3.14 13.12 4.43
N MET A 133 -3.72 13.95 3.56
CA MET A 133 -3.20 15.29 3.27
C MET A 133 -3.23 16.19 4.50
N GLN A 134 -4.31 16.16 5.30
CA GLN A 134 -4.37 16.88 6.57
C GLN A 134 -3.25 16.44 7.53
N ARG A 135 -3.01 15.14 7.65
CA ARG A 135 -1.94 14.60 8.51
C ARG A 135 -0.55 15.01 8.05
N LEU A 136 -0.31 14.97 6.74
CA LEU A 136 0.97 15.39 6.15
C LEU A 136 1.19 16.91 6.33
N ARG A 137 0.17 17.74 6.07
CA ARG A 137 0.23 19.20 6.30
C ARG A 137 0.56 19.54 7.74
N ALA A 138 -0.11 18.89 8.71
CA ALA A 138 0.19 19.10 10.13
C ALA A 138 1.65 18.78 10.46
N SER A 139 2.18 17.67 9.92
CA SER A 139 3.57 17.28 10.15
C SER A 139 4.59 18.16 9.43
N LEU A 140 4.24 18.75 8.28
CA LEU A 140 5.10 19.71 7.58
C LEU A 140 5.27 20.98 8.41
N ASN A 141 4.17 21.49 8.98
CA ASN A 141 4.23 22.65 9.88
C ASN A 141 5.05 22.36 11.14
N GLU A 142 5.06 21.12 11.62
CA GLU A 142 5.89 20.68 12.75
C GLU A 142 7.37 20.51 12.34
N ALA A 143 7.64 20.05 11.11
CA ALA A 143 8.98 19.79 10.61
C ALA A 143 9.73 21.06 10.16
N LEU A 144 9.01 22.13 9.86
CA LEU A 144 9.53 23.46 9.48
C LEU A 144 9.78 24.40 10.69
N LYS A 145 9.39 23.97 11.90
CA LYS A 145 9.73 24.63 13.17
C LYS A 145 10.98 24.01 13.80
#